data_AF-A0A8C7LAQ6-F1
#
_entry.id   AF-A0A8C7LAQ6-F1
#
_cell.length_a   1.000
_cell.length_b   1.000
_cell.length_c   1.000
_cell.angle_alpha   90.00
_cell.angle_beta   90.00
_cell.angle_gamma   90.00
#
_symmetry.space_group_name_H-M   'P 1'
#
loop_
_entity.id
_entity.type
_entity.pdbx_description
1 polymer ?
#
loop_
_entity_poly.entity_id
_entity_poly.type
_entity_poly.pdbx_seq_one_letter_code
_entity_poly.pdbx_strand_id
1 'polypeptide(L)'
;VRPRPHPETHRLYKQKLEEVSKLQDSCSNAIARQRKKLKELTVSLEECKETPSPEEINAINGIQESIKDRPNVFFEMESFLPKKNGLYLSLVLGNVNVTLLNKHSKFAYKDEYEKFKLVLTVLLLVFSFTCRFVFTIDALFNFLLVWYYCTLTIRESILISNGSRIKGWWVFHHYVFCFLSGVMLTWPEGILYQMFRNQFLTYCLYQSFVQFLQYYYQSGCLYRLRALGESHNMDLTVEGFQSWMWRGLTFLLPFLFFGHFWQLYNGLTLFRMAQLPECKEWQVFMCGCSYLVLFMGNFSTTLGVVYHKYIHNQDKSKSL
;
A
#
# COMPACT_ATOMS: atom_id res chain seq x y z
N VAL A 1 32.66 -30.51 -18.20
CA VAL A 1 32.90 -30.54 -16.73
C VAL A 1 31.97 -29.53 -16.08
N ARG A 2 30.96 -29.96 -15.28
CA ARG A 2 30.17 -29.00 -14.49
C ARG A 2 31.07 -28.47 -13.36
N PRO A 3 31.18 -27.14 -13.15
CA PRO A 3 31.96 -26.61 -12.04
C PRO A 3 31.34 -27.10 -10.73
N ARG A 4 32.12 -27.85 -9.93
CA ARG A 4 31.72 -28.22 -8.57
C ARG A 4 31.87 -27.00 -7.67
N PRO A 5 30.89 -26.67 -6.81
CA PRO A 5 31.01 -25.54 -5.89
C PRO A 5 32.21 -25.75 -4.95
N HIS A 6 33.05 -24.72 -4.79
CA HIS A 6 34.24 -24.79 -3.92
C HIS A 6 33.82 -24.88 -2.44
N PRO A 7 34.19 -25.94 -1.71
CA PRO A 7 33.81 -26.13 -0.30
C PRO A 7 34.26 -24.98 0.63
N GLU A 8 35.39 -24.35 0.32
CA GLU A 8 35.94 -23.23 1.08
C GLU A 8 35.07 -21.98 0.97
N THR A 9 34.55 -21.68 -0.22
CA THR A 9 33.63 -20.56 -0.45
C THR A 9 32.34 -20.73 0.36
N HIS A 10 31.81 -21.95 0.44
CA HIS A 10 30.62 -22.25 1.24
C HIS A 10 30.88 -22.10 2.74
N ARG A 11 32.03 -22.55 3.23
CA ARG A 11 32.42 -22.39 4.64
C ARG A 11 32.56 -20.92 5.02
N LEU A 12 33.22 -20.13 4.16
CA LEU A 12 33.36 -18.69 4.36
C LEU A 12 31.99 -17.99 4.38
N TYR A 13 31.10 -18.35 3.46
CA TYR A 13 29.74 -17.81 3.40
C TYR A 13 28.97 -18.06 4.72
N LYS A 14 29.00 -19.29 5.25
CA LYS A 14 28.36 -19.62 6.54
C LYS A 14 28.91 -18.79 7.68
N GLN A 15 30.23 -18.65 7.78
CA GLN A 15 30.85 -17.84 8.81
C GLN A 15 30.41 -16.36 8.71
N LYS A 16 30.38 -15.79 7.50
CA LYS A 16 29.92 -14.42 7.30
C LYS A 16 28.44 -14.24 7.64
N LEU A 17 27.61 -15.24 7.39
CA LEU A 17 26.20 -15.20 7.77
C LEU A 17 26.02 -15.14 9.30
N GLU A 18 26.78 -15.93 10.05
CA GLU A 18 26.77 -15.90 11.53
C GLU A 18 27.29 -14.57 12.08
N GLU A 19 28.36 -14.03 11.51
CA GLU A 19 28.91 -12.70 11.86
C GLU A 19 27.86 -11.60 11.66
N VAL A 20 27.16 -11.61 10.51
CA VAL A 20 26.08 -10.66 10.22
C VAL A 20 24.93 -10.79 11.23
N SER A 21 24.51 -12.01 11.57
CA SER A 21 23.45 -12.23 12.56
C SER A 21 23.83 -11.64 13.93
N LYS A 22 25.06 -11.87 14.40
CA LYS A 22 25.55 -11.30 15.67
C LYS A 22 25.57 -9.78 15.65
N LEU A 23 25.98 -9.17 14.53
CA LEU A 23 25.97 -7.72 14.37
C LEU A 23 24.55 -7.15 14.37
N GLN A 24 23.60 -7.84 13.74
CA GLN A 24 22.19 -7.45 13.74
C GLN A 24 21.60 -7.42 15.15
N ASP A 25 21.85 -8.45 15.94
CA ASP A 25 21.38 -8.52 17.33
C ASP A 25 22.01 -7.43 18.19
N SER A 26 23.33 -7.23 18.06
CA SER A 26 24.06 -6.19 18.79
C SER A 26 23.53 -4.80 18.47
N CYS A 27 23.34 -4.49 17.18
CA CYS A 27 22.84 -3.21 16.72
C CYS A 27 21.39 -2.97 17.16
N SER A 28 20.52 -3.97 17.01
CA SER A 28 19.12 -3.90 17.46
C SER A 28 19.01 -3.64 18.96
N ASN A 29 19.84 -4.34 19.76
CA ASN A 29 19.90 -4.14 21.21
C ASN A 29 20.47 -2.77 21.59
N ALA A 30 21.46 -2.26 20.85
CA ALA A 30 22.02 -0.93 21.07
C ALA A 30 20.99 0.17 20.80
N ILE A 31 20.26 0.08 19.68
CA ILE A 31 19.20 1.03 19.32
C ILE A 31 18.06 0.99 20.35
N ALA A 32 17.62 -0.21 20.76
CA ALA A 32 16.58 -0.35 21.78
C ALA A 32 16.97 0.30 23.11
N ARG A 33 18.23 0.09 23.56
CA ARG A 33 18.77 0.73 24.76
C ARG A 33 18.86 2.25 24.62
N GLN A 34 19.34 2.75 23.48
CA GLN A 34 19.45 4.19 23.25
C GLN A 34 18.08 4.87 23.16
N ARG A 35 17.07 4.24 22.55
CA ARG A 35 15.69 4.73 22.56
C ARG A 35 15.11 4.82 23.97
N LYS A 36 15.34 3.80 24.80
CA LYS A 36 14.89 3.80 26.20
C LYS A 36 15.51 4.99 26.96
N LYS A 37 16.83 5.16 26.84
CA LYS A 37 17.55 6.30 27.44
C LYS A 37 17.07 7.65 26.92
N LEU A 38 16.80 7.76 25.61
CA LEU A 38 16.30 9.00 25.01
C LEU A 38 14.91 9.36 25.57
N LYS A 39 14.05 8.35 25.75
CA LYS A 39 12.71 8.52 26.34
C LYS A 39 12.81 8.96 27.81
N GLU A 40 13.66 8.30 28.60
CA GLU A 40 13.93 8.68 29.99
C GLU A 40 14.46 10.11 30.08
N LEU A 41 15.45 10.47 29.25
CA LEU A 41 16.01 11.82 29.20
C LEU A 41 14.97 12.87 28.80
N THR A 42 14.06 12.55 27.87
CA THR A 42 12.99 13.47 27.46
C THR A 42 12.03 13.74 28.62
N VAL A 43 11.63 12.70 29.37
CA VAL A 43 10.77 12.84 30.56
C VAL A 43 11.46 13.68 31.64
N SER A 44 12.72 13.39 31.98
CA SER A 44 13.45 14.19 32.97
C SER A 44 13.64 15.64 32.53
N LEU A 45 13.78 15.90 31.22
CA LEU A 45 13.89 17.26 30.69
C LEU A 45 12.54 18.02 30.78
N GLU A 46 11.41 17.32 30.70
CA GLU A 46 10.08 17.90 30.91
C GLU A 46 9.83 18.22 32.38
N GLU A 47 10.25 17.35 33.30
CA GLU A 47 10.18 17.57 34.76
C GLU A 47 11.04 18.76 35.22
N CYS A 48 12.23 18.95 34.64
CA CYS A 48 13.10 20.08 34.96
C CYS A 48 12.60 21.45 34.46
N LYS A 49 11.56 21.51 33.61
CA LYS A 49 11.03 22.78 33.07
C LYS A 49 10.11 23.53 34.04
N GLU A 50 9.76 22.95 35.19
CA GLU A 50 8.82 23.59 36.12
C GLU A 50 9.42 24.79 36.90
N THR A 51 10.75 24.96 36.96
CA THR A 51 11.42 26.18 37.47
C THR A 51 12.84 26.36 36.90
N PRO A 52 13.06 27.09 35.78
CA PRO A 52 14.40 27.16 35.19
C PRO A 52 15.09 28.52 35.37
N SER A 53 16.38 28.50 35.72
CA SER A 53 17.28 29.66 35.60
C SER A 53 17.70 29.91 34.14
N PRO A 54 18.15 31.13 33.77
CA PRO A 54 18.51 31.46 32.38
C PRO A 54 19.63 30.60 31.77
N GLU A 55 20.58 30.12 32.59
CA GLU A 55 21.69 29.25 32.16
C GLU A 55 21.23 27.81 31.91
N GLU A 56 20.29 27.32 32.73
CA GLU A 56 19.69 25.99 32.56
C GLU A 56 18.83 25.92 31.30
N ILE A 57 18.14 27.01 30.92
CA ILE A 57 17.36 27.08 29.66
C ILE A 57 18.26 26.88 28.44
N ASN A 58 19.44 27.50 28.41
CA ASN A 58 20.38 27.35 27.30
C ASN A 58 20.97 25.93 27.23
N ALA A 59 21.31 25.33 28.37
CA ALA A 59 21.78 23.94 28.43
C ALA A 59 20.69 22.94 28.00
N ILE A 60 19.45 23.14 28.45
CA ILE A 60 18.28 22.35 28.06
C ILE A 60 18.05 22.44 26.56
N ASN A 61 18.11 23.63 25.97
CA ASN A 61 17.92 23.84 24.53
C ASN A 61 19.01 23.13 23.69
N GLY A 62 20.28 23.20 24.10
CA GLY A 62 21.37 22.50 23.42
C GLY A 62 21.24 20.97 23.48
N ILE A 63 20.79 20.44 24.62
CA ILE A 63 20.48 19.00 24.76
C ILE A 63 19.27 18.62 23.89
N GLN A 64 18.23 19.46 23.86
CA GLN A 64 17.02 19.23 23.08
C GLN A 64 17.29 19.26 21.57
N GLU A 65 18.21 20.11 21.12
CA GLU A 65 18.70 20.16 19.74
C GLU A 65 19.50 18.89 19.38
N SER A 66 20.41 18.45 20.25
CA SER A 66 21.15 17.17 20.10
C SER A 66 20.23 15.94 20.06
N ILE A 67 19.12 15.97 20.82
CA ILE A 67 18.10 14.91 20.81
C ILE A 67 17.33 14.89 19.48
N LYS A 68 17.18 16.03 18.81
CA LYS A 68 16.32 16.18 17.61
C LYS A 68 16.82 15.39 16.40
N ASP A 69 18.14 15.25 16.26
CA ASP A 69 18.75 14.56 15.10
C ASP A 69 18.94 13.05 15.31
N ARG A 70 19.00 12.58 16.56
CA ARG A 70 19.21 11.16 16.90
C ARG A 70 18.12 10.21 16.36
N PRO A 71 16.82 10.56 16.34
CA PRO A 71 15.77 9.75 15.75
C PRO A 71 15.99 9.44 14.26
N ASN A 72 16.53 10.40 13.49
CA ASN A 72 16.81 10.20 12.07
C ASN A 72 17.95 9.21 11.84
N VAL A 73 19.01 9.30 12.66
CA VAL A 73 20.12 8.33 12.64
C VAL A 73 19.62 6.93 12.99
N PHE A 74 18.79 6.78 14.04
CA PHE A 74 18.21 5.49 14.39
C PHE A 74 17.31 4.94 13.29
N PHE A 75 16.52 5.81 12.64
CA PHE A 75 15.66 5.40 11.54
C PHE A 75 16.46 4.87 10.34
N GLU A 76 17.58 5.50 10.00
CA GLU A 76 18.48 5.02 8.95
C GLU A 76 19.11 3.67 9.32
N MET A 77 19.64 3.53 10.54
CA MET A 77 20.22 2.28 11.03
C MET A 77 19.19 1.13 11.03
N GLU A 78 17.96 1.39 11.51
CA GLU A 78 16.86 0.42 11.50
C GLU A 78 16.39 0.01 10.10
N SER A 79 16.69 0.82 9.07
CA SER A 79 16.33 0.46 7.70
C SER A 79 17.09 -0.77 7.17
N PHE A 80 18.20 -1.13 7.82
CA PHE A 80 19.04 -2.29 7.51
C PHE A 80 18.92 -3.43 8.53
N LEU A 81 18.07 -3.28 9.55
CA LEU A 81 17.86 -4.30 10.58
C LEU A 81 16.53 -5.03 10.39
N PRO A 82 16.46 -6.31 10.80
CA PRO A 82 15.21 -7.03 11.00
C PRO A 82 14.11 -6.19 11.67
N LYS A 83 13.00 -5.97 10.98
CA LYS A 83 11.82 -5.33 11.57
C LYS A 83 10.81 -6.36 12.00
N LYS A 84 10.09 -6.05 13.09
CA LYS A 84 8.94 -6.85 13.52
C LYS A 84 7.82 -6.72 12.49
N ASN A 85 7.21 -7.85 12.17
CA ASN A 85 6.04 -7.90 11.30
C ASN A 85 4.87 -7.14 11.96
N GLY A 86 4.08 -6.42 11.14
CA GLY A 86 2.77 -5.93 11.58
C GLY A 86 1.80 -7.07 11.86
N LEU A 87 0.70 -6.79 12.56
CA LEU A 87 -0.29 -7.79 13.00
C LEU A 87 -0.76 -8.72 11.85
N TYR A 88 -1.18 -8.16 10.72
CA TYR A 88 -1.63 -8.95 9.57
C TYR A 88 -0.54 -9.88 9.02
N LEU A 89 0.66 -9.35 8.83
CA LEU A 89 1.78 -10.10 8.28
C LEU A 89 2.25 -11.21 9.25
N SER A 90 2.20 -10.93 10.56
CA SER A 90 2.47 -11.93 11.60
C SER A 90 1.40 -13.02 11.63
N LEU A 91 0.12 -12.68 11.40
CA LEU A 91 -0.96 -13.66 11.29
C LEU A 91 -0.78 -14.58 10.07
N VAL A 92 -0.40 -14.03 8.92
CA VAL A 92 -0.31 -14.79 7.65
C VAL A 92 1.01 -15.57 7.52
N LEU A 93 2.15 -14.97 7.90
CA LEU A 93 3.48 -15.55 7.70
C LEU A 93 4.13 -16.04 9.01
N GLY A 94 3.48 -15.85 10.16
CA GLY A 94 4.06 -16.13 11.46
C GLY A 94 5.19 -15.16 11.83
N ASN A 95 6.09 -15.62 12.70
CA ASN A 95 7.23 -14.84 13.18
C ASN A 95 8.44 -14.87 12.22
N VAL A 96 8.22 -15.17 10.94
CA VAL A 96 9.28 -15.17 9.93
C VAL A 96 9.62 -13.73 9.53
N ASN A 97 10.89 -13.36 9.63
CA ASN A 97 11.36 -12.04 9.24
C ASN A 97 11.40 -11.90 7.71
N VAL A 98 10.61 -10.97 7.15
CA VAL A 98 10.57 -10.66 5.71
C VAL A 98 11.42 -9.44 5.34
N THR A 99 12.29 -8.99 6.23
CA THR A 99 13.14 -7.82 5.99
C THR A 99 14.21 -8.15 4.95
N LEU A 100 14.19 -7.40 3.86
CA LEU A 100 15.17 -7.44 2.78
C LEU A 100 16.33 -6.51 3.17
N LEU A 101 17.44 -7.09 3.61
CA LEU A 101 18.57 -6.34 4.16
C LEU A 101 19.32 -5.51 3.10
N ASN A 102 19.37 -6.02 1.86
CA ASN A 102 20.07 -5.36 0.77
C ASN A 102 19.14 -4.41 0.00
N LYS A 103 19.63 -3.20 -0.32
CA LYS A 103 18.94 -2.25 -1.20
C LYS A 103 18.54 -2.89 -2.53
N HIS A 104 19.43 -3.67 -3.15
CA HIS A 104 19.14 -4.37 -4.40
C HIS A 104 17.93 -5.32 -4.27
N SER A 105 17.86 -6.09 -3.18
CA SER A 105 16.73 -7.02 -2.94
C SER A 105 15.42 -6.28 -2.73
N LYS A 106 15.43 -5.11 -2.05
CA LYS A 106 14.24 -4.26 -1.90
C LYS A 106 13.72 -3.78 -3.25
N PHE A 107 14.63 -3.32 -4.12
CA PHE A 107 14.26 -2.88 -5.48
C PHE A 107 13.75 -4.03 -6.33
N ALA A 108 14.44 -5.16 -6.35
CA ALA A 108 14.01 -6.34 -7.10
C ALA A 108 12.61 -6.81 -6.67
N TYR A 109 12.33 -6.84 -5.36
CA TYR A 109 11.00 -7.18 -4.86
C TYR A 109 9.93 -6.18 -5.30
N LYS A 110 10.24 -4.89 -5.23
CA LYS A 110 9.36 -3.82 -5.72
C LYS A 110 9.07 -3.99 -7.22
N ASP A 111 10.09 -4.24 -8.03
CA ASP A 111 9.92 -4.38 -9.48
C ASP A 111 9.10 -5.65 -9.83
N GLU A 112 9.31 -6.75 -9.10
CA GLU A 112 8.48 -7.96 -9.22
C GLU A 112 7.02 -7.75 -8.75
N TYR A 113 6.78 -6.85 -7.79
CA TYR A 113 5.44 -6.44 -7.39
C TYR A 113 4.75 -5.60 -8.48
N GLU A 114 5.44 -4.60 -9.04
CA GLU A 114 4.91 -3.75 -10.12
C GLU A 114 4.63 -4.57 -11.39
N LYS A 115 5.54 -5.47 -11.75
CA LYS A 115 5.35 -6.41 -12.86
C LYS A 115 4.17 -7.35 -12.62
N PHE A 116 4.05 -7.90 -11.42
CA PHE A 116 2.91 -8.73 -11.03
C PHE A 116 1.59 -7.97 -11.19
N LYS A 117 1.51 -6.73 -10.68
CA LYS A 117 0.32 -5.88 -10.85
C LYS A 117 -0.05 -5.73 -12.31
N LEU A 118 0.90 -5.31 -13.15
CA LEU A 118 0.64 -5.09 -14.57
C LEU A 118 0.16 -6.37 -15.28
N VAL A 119 0.87 -7.47 -15.10
CA VAL A 119 0.53 -8.75 -15.74
C VAL A 119 -0.88 -9.20 -15.33
N LEU A 120 -1.21 -9.10 -14.04
CA LEU A 120 -2.52 -9.50 -13.56
C LEU A 120 -3.62 -8.52 -13.98
N THR A 121 -3.37 -7.21 -14.03
CA THR A 121 -4.32 -6.25 -14.58
C THR A 121 -4.67 -6.54 -16.04
N VAL A 122 -3.67 -6.87 -16.87
CA VAL A 122 -3.90 -7.26 -18.28
C VAL A 122 -4.68 -8.57 -18.37
N LEU A 123 -4.33 -9.56 -17.54
CA LEU A 123 -5.05 -10.84 -17.48
C LEU A 123 -6.51 -10.62 -17.07
N LEU A 124 -6.78 -9.84 -16.02
CA LEU A 124 -8.13 -9.51 -15.55
C LEU A 124 -8.93 -8.75 -16.61
N LEU A 125 -8.30 -7.85 -17.37
CA LEU A 125 -8.95 -7.15 -18.48
C LEU A 125 -9.42 -8.15 -19.56
N VAL A 126 -8.54 -9.03 -20.03
CA VAL A 126 -8.88 -10.04 -21.05
C VAL A 126 -9.93 -11.01 -20.50
N PHE A 127 -9.77 -11.45 -19.25
CA PHE A 127 -10.65 -12.45 -18.67
C PHE A 127 -12.05 -11.89 -18.39
N SER A 128 -12.17 -10.65 -17.89
CA SER A 128 -13.47 -9.98 -17.74
C SER A 128 -14.14 -9.73 -19.11
N PHE A 129 -13.36 -9.47 -20.17
CA PHE A 129 -13.88 -9.38 -21.54
C PHE A 129 -14.45 -10.72 -21.99
N THR A 130 -13.69 -11.80 -21.84
CA THR A 130 -14.12 -13.16 -22.18
C THR A 130 -15.36 -13.58 -21.37
N CYS A 131 -15.39 -13.28 -20.07
CA CYS A 131 -16.54 -13.57 -19.22
C CYS A 131 -17.80 -12.85 -19.71
N ARG A 132 -17.65 -11.59 -20.12
CA ARG A 132 -18.78 -10.78 -20.56
C ARG A 132 -19.34 -11.21 -21.92
N PHE A 133 -18.47 -11.47 -22.90
CA PHE A 133 -18.89 -11.58 -24.30
C PHE A 133 -18.80 -12.99 -24.88
N VAL A 134 -18.13 -13.94 -24.22
CA VAL A 134 -17.82 -15.25 -24.81
C VAL A 134 -18.30 -16.42 -23.94
N PHE A 135 -17.84 -16.52 -22.69
CA PHE A 135 -18.09 -17.67 -21.81
C PHE A 135 -18.55 -17.23 -20.42
N THR A 136 -19.46 -17.97 -19.78
CA THR A 136 -19.96 -17.65 -18.42
C THR A 136 -19.13 -18.35 -17.34
N ILE A 137 -17.82 -18.09 -17.29
CA ILE A 137 -16.89 -18.70 -16.31
C ILE A 137 -16.58 -17.78 -15.13
N ASP A 138 -17.63 -17.14 -14.60
CA ASP A 138 -17.53 -16.08 -13.60
C ASP A 138 -16.93 -16.54 -12.27
N ALA A 139 -17.18 -17.80 -11.86
CA ALA A 139 -16.62 -18.33 -10.62
C ALA A 139 -15.08 -18.36 -10.65
N LEU A 140 -14.49 -18.76 -11.80
CA LEU A 140 -13.04 -18.75 -11.98
C LEU A 140 -12.49 -17.32 -12.00
N PHE A 141 -13.21 -16.39 -12.62
CA PHE A 141 -12.85 -14.98 -12.62
C PHE A 141 -12.90 -14.36 -11.22
N ASN A 142 -13.97 -14.58 -10.45
CA ASN A 142 -14.08 -14.10 -9.07
C ASN A 142 -13.03 -14.74 -8.15
N PHE A 143 -12.75 -16.04 -8.31
CA PHE A 143 -11.64 -16.69 -7.61
C PHE A 143 -10.29 -16.01 -7.90
N LEU A 144 -10.03 -15.68 -9.17
CA LEU A 144 -8.82 -14.97 -9.54
C LEU A 144 -8.75 -13.57 -8.91
N LEU A 145 -9.87 -12.83 -8.83
CA LEU A 145 -9.93 -11.54 -8.15
C LEU A 145 -9.62 -11.66 -6.65
N VAL A 146 -10.20 -12.64 -5.96
CA VAL A 146 -9.90 -12.94 -4.55
C VAL A 146 -8.41 -13.21 -4.38
N TRP A 147 -7.87 -14.13 -5.19
CA TRP A 147 -6.45 -14.47 -5.15
C TRP A 147 -5.56 -13.25 -5.42
N TYR A 148 -5.91 -12.42 -6.39
CA TYR A 148 -5.14 -11.23 -6.76
C TYR A 148 -5.08 -10.23 -5.61
N TYR A 149 -6.23 -9.80 -5.07
CA TYR A 149 -6.27 -8.79 -4.02
C TYR A 149 -5.68 -9.28 -2.71
N CYS A 150 -5.91 -10.55 -2.35
CA CYS A 150 -5.25 -11.13 -1.18
C CYS A 150 -3.74 -11.32 -1.38
N THR A 151 -3.26 -11.50 -2.61
CA THR A 151 -1.82 -11.47 -2.90
C THR A 151 -1.25 -10.05 -2.76
N LEU A 152 -1.97 -9.03 -3.22
CA LEU A 152 -1.57 -7.63 -3.08
C LEU A 152 -1.42 -7.23 -1.61
N THR A 153 -2.38 -7.58 -0.74
CA THR A 153 -2.29 -7.24 0.70
C THR A 153 -1.04 -7.81 1.36
N ILE A 154 -0.64 -9.03 1.00
CA ILE A 154 0.59 -9.66 1.50
C ILE A 154 1.82 -8.92 0.94
N ARG A 155 1.90 -8.72 -0.37
CA ARG A 155 3.05 -8.09 -1.01
C ARG A 155 3.27 -6.65 -0.56
N GLU A 156 2.19 -5.89 -0.40
CA GLU A 156 2.25 -4.51 0.11
C GLU A 156 2.64 -4.45 1.58
N SER A 157 2.17 -5.39 2.39
CA SER A 157 2.63 -5.50 3.78
C SER A 157 4.13 -5.76 3.87
N ILE A 158 4.68 -6.58 2.97
CA ILE A 158 6.13 -6.80 2.85
C ILE A 158 6.84 -5.52 2.39
N LEU A 159 6.29 -4.78 1.41
CA LEU A 159 6.85 -3.51 0.94
C LEU A 159 6.88 -2.44 2.03
N ILE A 160 5.82 -2.33 2.83
CA ILE A 160 5.71 -1.39 3.96
C ILE A 160 6.76 -1.71 5.02
N SER A 161 6.89 -2.99 5.41
CA SER A 161 7.96 -3.44 6.32
C SER A 161 9.35 -3.11 5.78
N ASN A 162 9.52 -3.05 4.46
CA ASN A 162 10.79 -2.76 3.80
C ASN A 162 11.01 -1.29 3.40
N GLY A 163 10.12 -0.37 3.82
CA GLY A 163 10.31 1.08 3.68
C GLY A 163 9.49 1.75 2.57
N SER A 164 8.55 1.05 1.93
CA SER A 164 7.57 1.69 1.04
C SER A 164 6.55 2.50 1.84
N ARG A 165 6.20 3.70 1.36
CA ARG A 165 5.28 4.64 2.02
C ARG A 165 3.91 4.60 1.36
N ILE A 166 3.26 3.45 1.42
CA ILE A 166 1.90 3.28 0.89
C ILE A 166 0.92 3.91 1.90
N LYS A 167 0.02 4.79 1.43
CA LYS A 167 -0.99 5.40 2.33
C LYS A 167 -1.96 4.32 2.82
N GLY A 168 -2.37 4.40 4.09
CA GLY A 168 -3.21 3.39 4.73
C GLY A 168 -4.52 3.07 3.99
N TRP A 169 -5.17 4.07 3.38
CA TRP A 169 -6.37 3.83 2.56
C TRP A 169 -6.10 2.88 1.38
N TRP A 170 -4.99 3.08 0.66
CA TRP A 170 -4.59 2.24 -0.47
C TRP A 170 -4.14 0.84 -0.06
N VAL A 171 -3.93 0.59 1.22
CA VAL A 171 -3.75 -0.76 1.74
C VAL A 171 -5.11 -1.34 2.10
N PHE A 172 -5.93 -0.58 2.82
CA PHE A 172 -7.26 -0.98 3.28
C PHE A 172 -8.21 -1.33 2.12
N HIS A 173 -8.23 -0.54 1.04
CA HIS A 173 -9.13 -0.78 -0.09
C HIS A 173 -8.91 -2.14 -0.77
N HIS A 174 -7.69 -2.71 -0.72
CA HIS A 174 -7.40 -4.05 -1.25
C HIS A 174 -8.04 -5.14 -0.40
N TYR A 175 -8.13 -4.95 0.92
CA TYR A 175 -8.89 -5.85 1.80
C TYR A 175 -10.38 -5.78 1.48
N VAL A 176 -10.91 -4.59 1.23
CA VAL A 176 -12.32 -4.42 0.86
C VAL A 176 -12.61 -5.07 -0.49
N PHE A 177 -11.70 -4.96 -1.47
CA PHE A 177 -11.82 -5.66 -2.76
C PHE A 177 -11.67 -7.18 -2.64
N CYS A 178 -10.77 -7.70 -1.79
CA CYS A 178 -10.67 -9.16 -1.57
C CYS A 178 -11.98 -9.67 -0.93
N PHE A 179 -12.52 -8.94 0.06
CA PHE A 179 -13.82 -9.25 0.67
C PHE A 179 -14.96 -9.21 -0.35
N LEU A 180 -15.11 -8.12 -1.11
CA LEU A 180 -16.12 -7.97 -2.16
C LEU A 180 -16.05 -9.11 -3.18
N SER A 181 -14.85 -9.46 -3.65
CA SER A 181 -14.66 -10.56 -4.60
C SER A 181 -15.02 -11.92 -3.99
N GLY A 182 -14.78 -12.11 -2.69
CA GLY A 182 -15.17 -13.32 -1.96
C GLY A 182 -16.69 -13.43 -1.79
N VAL A 183 -17.37 -12.32 -1.51
CA VAL A 183 -18.84 -12.27 -1.47
C VAL A 183 -19.42 -12.54 -2.87
N MET A 184 -18.85 -11.96 -3.92
CA MET A 184 -19.25 -12.24 -5.30
C MET A 184 -19.02 -13.71 -5.69
N LEU A 185 -17.92 -14.32 -5.28
CA LEU A 185 -17.62 -15.73 -5.53
C LEU A 185 -18.62 -16.69 -4.85
N THR A 186 -19.12 -16.31 -3.67
CA THR A 186 -20.08 -17.11 -2.89
C THR A 186 -21.54 -16.77 -3.20
N TRP A 187 -21.79 -15.82 -4.11
CA TRP A 187 -23.14 -15.49 -4.55
C TRP A 187 -23.66 -16.61 -5.45
N PRO A 188 -24.72 -17.34 -5.05
CA PRO A 188 -25.25 -18.43 -5.85
C PRO A 188 -25.79 -17.93 -7.19
N GLU A 189 -25.70 -18.79 -8.20
CA GLU A 189 -26.30 -18.50 -9.50
C GLU A 189 -27.83 -18.40 -9.37
N GLY A 190 -28.37 -17.23 -9.69
CA GLY A 190 -29.78 -16.91 -9.52
C GLY A 190 -30.16 -15.63 -10.27
N ILE A 191 -31.44 -15.25 -10.20
CA ILE A 191 -31.98 -14.10 -10.94
C ILE A 191 -31.25 -12.81 -10.55
N LEU A 192 -31.06 -12.56 -9.25
CA LEU A 192 -30.39 -11.36 -8.77
C LEU A 192 -28.91 -11.30 -9.17
N TYR A 193 -28.23 -12.45 -9.16
CA TYR A 193 -26.85 -12.52 -9.67
C TYR A 193 -26.81 -12.14 -11.15
N GLN A 194 -27.67 -12.73 -11.98
CA GLN A 194 -27.71 -12.47 -13.43
C GLN A 194 -28.10 -11.01 -13.74
N MET A 195 -28.98 -10.40 -12.94
CA MET A 195 -29.33 -8.98 -13.06
C MET A 195 -28.13 -8.06 -12.84
N PHE A 196 -27.26 -8.37 -11.87
CA PHE A 196 -26.09 -7.53 -11.56
C PHE A 196 -24.84 -7.91 -12.37
N ARG A 197 -24.74 -9.16 -12.84
CA ARG A 197 -23.59 -9.76 -13.51
C ARG A 197 -22.96 -8.85 -14.57
N ASN A 198 -23.76 -8.38 -15.51
CA ASN A 198 -23.24 -7.57 -16.62
C ASN A 198 -22.72 -6.21 -16.12
N GLN A 199 -23.37 -5.60 -15.12
CA GLN A 199 -22.89 -4.36 -14.53
C GLN A 199 -21.57 -4.57 -13.80
N PHE A 200 -21.43 -5.67 -13.06
CA PHE A 200 -20.19 -6.08 -12.39
C PHE A 200 -19.04 -6.31 -13.39
N LEU A 201 -19.25 -7.12 -14.43
CA LEU A 201 -18.20 -7.43 -15.41
C LEU A 201 -17.75 -6.19 -16.19
N THR A 202 -18.68 -5.28 -16.54
CA THR A 202 -18.32 -3.99 -17.15
C THR A 202 -17.49 -3.14 -16.19
N TYR A 203 -17.84 -3.11 -14.91
CA TYR A 203 -17.06 -2.41 -13.91
C TYR A 203 -15.64 -3.00 -13.77
N CYS A 204 -15.49 -4.32 -13.75
CA CYS A 204 -14.18 -4.98 -13.70
C CYS A 204 -13.32 -4.69 -14.94
N LEU A 205 -13.93 -4.68 -16.13
CA LEU A 205 -13.28 -4.27 -17.38
C LEU A 205 -12.76 -2.83 -17.28
N TYR A 206 -13.64 -1.92 -16.87
CA TYR A 206 -13.32 -0.51 -16.71
C TYR A 206 -12.20 -0.30 -15.68
N GLN A 207 -12.29 -0.95 -14.52
CA GLN A 207 -11.29 -0.86 -13.46
C GLN A 207 -9.92 -1.35 -13.95
N SER A 208 -9.87 -2.48 -14.67
CA SER A 208 -8.62 -3.02 -15.21
C SER A 208 -8.01 -2.07 -16.25
N PHE A 209 -8.84 -1.43 -17.08
CA PHE A 209 -8.39 -0.41 -18.02
C PHE A 209 -7.79 0.82 -17.31
N VAL A 210 -8.46 1.35 -16.28
CA VAL A 210 -7.95 2.49 -15.51
C VAL A 210 -6.65 2.13 -14.77
N GLN A 211 -6.57 0.95 -14.16
CA GLN A 211 -5.35 0.46 -13.51
C GLN A 211 -4.18 0.35 -14.50
N PHE A 212 -4.44 -0.11 -15.73
CA PHE A 212 -3.42 -0.15 -16.78
C PHE A 212 -2.90 1.25 -17.14
N LEU A 213 -3.80 2.22 -17.34
CA LEU A 213 -3.42 3.62 -17.59
C LEU A 213 -2.61 4.18 -16.42
N GLN A 214 -3.11 4.00 -15.19
CA GLN A 214 -2.42 4.43 -13.99
C GLN A 214 -1.00 3.88 -13.93
N TYR A 215 -0.83 2.57 -14.12
CA TYR A 215 0.49 1.95 -14.13
C TYR A 215 1.40 2.58 -15.19
N TYR A 216 0.94 2.67 -16.44
CA TYR A 216 1.75 3.17 -17.56
C TYR A 216 2.24 4.59 -17.31
N TYR A 217 1.35 5.49 -16.93
CA TYR A 217 1.67 6.89 -16.75
C TYR A 217 2.39 7.20 -15.42
N GLN A 218 2.03 6.51 -14.34
CA GLN A 218 2.69 6.68 -13.06
C GLN A 218 4.10 6.11 -13.05
N SER A 219 4.33 4.95 -13.67
CA SER A 219 5.67 4.34 -13.72
C SER A 219 6.68 5.25 -14.43
N GLY A 220 6.30 5.85 -15.56
CA GLY A 220 7.14 6.83 -16.26
C GLY A 220 7.38 8.10 -15.47
N CYS A 221 6.37 8.60 -14.75
CA CYS A 221 6.51 9.77 -13.89
C CYS A 221 7.43 9.48 -12.68
N LEU A 222 7.24 8.35 -12.00
CA LEU A 222 8.08 7.92 -10.88
C LEU A 222 9.52 7.66 -11.30
N TYR A 223 9.76 7.14 -12.51
CA TYR A 223 11.11 7.00 -13.06
C TYR A 223 11.79 8.37 -13.19
N ARG A 224 11.09 9.37 -13.76
CA ARG A 224 11.60 10.74 -13.88
C ARG A 224 11.88 11.37 -12.51
N LEU A 225 10.95 11.26 -11.57
CA LEU A 225 11.14 11.83 -10.22
C LEU A 225 12.32 11.17 -9.48
N ARG A 226 12.54 9.87 -9.66
CA ARG A 226 13.72 9.17 -9.11
C ARG A 226 15.02 9.63 -9.76
N ALA A 227 15.05 9.81 -11.07
CA ALA A 227 16.23 10.33 -11.78
C ALA A 227 16.58 11.77 -11.34
N LEU A 228 15.59 12.56 -10.93
CA LEU A 228 15.77 13.91 -10.39
C LEU A 228 16.09 13.94 -8.88
N GLY A 229 16.02 12.80 -8.19
CA GLY A 229 16.19 12.73 -6.73
C GLY A 229 14.99 13.28 -5.92
N GLU A 230 13.85 13.56 -6.56
CA GLU A 230 12.66 14.14 -5.93
C GLU A 230 11.69 13.11 -5.33
N SER A 231 11.80 11.83 -5.70
CA SER A 231 10.95 10.74 -5.20
C SER A 231 11.75 9.73 -4.42
N HIS A 232 11.11 9.13 -3.41
CA HIS A 232 11.73 8.07 -2.65
C HIS A 232 11.80 6.79 -3.49
N ASN A 233 12.93 6.12 -3.39
CA ASN A 233 13.27 4.93 -4.18
C ASN A 233 12.26 3.77 -4.06
N MET A 234 11.51 3.70 -2.96
CA MET A 234 10.48 2.68 -2.70
C MET A 234 9.04 3.14 -3.01
N ASP A 235 8.86 4.28 -3.69
CA ASP A 235 7.55 4.74 -4.13
C ASP A 235 7.02 3.84 -5.26
N LEU A 236 5.71 3.57 -5.23
CA LEU A 236 5.01 2.61 -6.07
C LEU A 236 3.89 3.29 -6.87
N THR A 237 3.44 2.64 -7.94
CA THR A 237 2.21 3.03 -8.62
C THR A 237 1.02 2.77 -7.71
N VAL A 238 0.09 3.72 -7.64
CA VAL A 238 -1.11 3.67 -6.80
C VAL A 238 -2.38 3.64 -7.64
N GLU A 239 -3.43 3.02 -7.10
CA GLU A 239 -4.75 2.95 -7.76
C GLU A 239 -5.59 4.21 -7.60
N GLY A 240 -5.01 5.30 -7.11
CA GLY A 240 -5.65 6.62 -7.15
C GLY A 240 -4.73 7.74 -7.55
N PHE A 241 -4.90 8.87 -6.87
CA PHE A 241 -4.21 10.12 -7.20
C PHE A 241 -3.37 10.61 -6.01
N GLN A 242 -2.14 11.03 -6.28
CA GLN A 242 -1.23 11.59 -5.29
C GLN A 242 -0.76 13.00 -5.69
N SER A 243 -0.22 13.75 -4.74
CA SER A 243 0.18 15.15 -4.93
C SER A 243 1.24 15.32 -6.03
N TRP A 244 2.20 14.40 -6.13
CA TRP A 244 3.24 14.43 -7.17
C TRP A 244 2.69 14.19 -8.58
N MET A 245 1.53 13.53 -8.71
CA MET A 245 0.86 13.28 -9.99
C MET A 245 0.26 14.55 -10.61
N TRP A 246 0.16 15.64 -9.84
CA TRP A 246 -0.38 16.90 -10.33
C TRP A 246 0.42 17.48 -11.50
N ARG A 247 1.73 17.21 -11.56
CA ARG A 247 2.59 17.63 -12.69
C ARG A 247 2.50 16.62 -13.82
N GLY A 248 1.42 16.70 -14.60
CA GLY A 248 1.27 16.02 -15.89
C GLY A 248 0.35 14.80 -15.93
N LEU A 249 -0.21 14.36 -14.79
CA LEU A 249 -1.14 13.23 -14.76
C LEU A 249 -2.58 13.62 -14.38
N THR A 250 -2.89 14.92 -14.32
CA THR A 250 -4.23 15.44 -13.99
C THR A 250 -5.33 14.91 -14.92
N PHE A 251 -4.98 14.54 -16.16
CA PHE A 251 -5.92 13.91 -17.09
C PHE A 251 -6.47 12.56 -16.60
N LEU A 252 -5.83 11.91 -15.61
CA LEU A 252 -6.35 10.70 -14.98
C LEU A 252 -7.54 10.99 -14.06
N LEU A 253 -7.68 12.21 -13.53
CA LEU A 253 -8.73 12.55 -12.56
C LEU A 253 -10.15 12.29 -13.08
N PRO A 254 -10.54 12.67 -14.31
CA PRO A 254 -11.85 12.33 -14.86
C PRO A 254 -12.14 10.83 -14.85
N PHE A 255 -11.15 10.00 -15.21
CA PHE A 255 -11.29 8.54 -15.15
C PHE A 255 -11.48 8.07 -13.71
N LEU A 256 -10.67 8.57 -12.77
CA LEU A 256 -10.81 8.19 -11.36
C LEU A 256 -12.17 8.57 -10.79
N PHE A 257 -12.62 9.81 -11.01
CA PHE A 257 -13.93 10.25 -10.52
C PHE A 257 -15.07 9.44 -11.15
N PHE A 258 -15.00 9.15 -12.44
CA PHE A 258 -15.98 8.29 -13.09
C PHE A 258 -16.00 6.88 -12.48
N GLY A 259 -14.83 6.28 -12.22
CA GLY A 259 -14.73 5.01 -11.50
C GLY A 259 -15.34 5.06 -10.10
N HIS A 260 -15.10 6.13 -9.35
CA HIS A 260 -15.68 6.32 -8.01
C HIS A 260 -17.20 6.44 -8.08
N PHE A 261 -17.74 7.26 -8.99
CA PHE A 261 -19.19 7.35 -9.17
C PHE A 261 -19.81 6.03 -9.67
N TRP A 262 -19.08 5.24 -10.45
CA TRP A 262 -19.50 3.88 -10.79
C TRP A 262 -19.59 2.99 -9.54
N GLN A 263 -18.63 3.07 -8.62
CA GLN A 263 -18.72 2.36 -7.33
C GLN A 263 -19.99 2.74 -6.56
N LEU A 264 -20.32 4.04 -6.50
CA LEU A 264 -21.58 4.50 -5.89
C LEU A 264 -22.80 3.93 -6.63
N TYR A 265 -22.80 3.98 -7.96
CA TYR A 265 -23.88 3.44 -8.78
C TYR A 265 -24.10 1.94 -8.53
N ASN A 266 -23.02 1.14 -8.49
CA ASN A 266 -23.09 -0.28 -8.13
C ASN A 266 -23.69 -0.48 -6.73
N GLY A 267 -23.23 0.28 -5.74
CA GLY A 267 -23.76 0.22 -4.38
C GLY A 267 -25.26 0.52 -4.33
N LEU A 268 -25.71 1.59 -5.00
CA LEU A 268 -27.12 1.99 -5.06
C LEU A 268 -27.98 0.95 -5.79
N THR A 269 -27.50 0.40 -6.90
CA THR A 269 -28.19 -0.69 -7.62
C THR A 269 -28.39 -1.89 -6.69
N LEU A 270 -27.34 -2.32 -5.98
CA LEU A 270 -27.41 -3.45 -5.06
C LEU A 270 -28.34 -3.18 -3.87
N PHE A 271 -28.34 -1.97 -3.30
CA PHE A 271 -29.29 -1.63 -2.23
C PHE A 271 -30.74 -1.61 -2.71
N ARG A 272 -31.01 -1.17 -3.94
CA ARG A 272 -32.34 -1.29 -4.55
C ARG A 272 -32.73 -2.75 -4.77
N MET A 273 -31.80 -3.58 -5.23
CA MET A 273 -32.02 -5.03 -5.38
C MET A 273 -32.28 -5.71 -4.03
N ALA A 274 -31.60 -5.28 -2.97
CA ALA A 274 -31.79 -5.81 -1.61
C ALA A 274 -33.19 -5.51 -1.02
N GLN A 275 -33.93 -4.56 -1.61
CA GLN A 275 -35.30 -4.23 -1.21
C GLN A 275 -36.36 -5.07 -1.97
N LEU A 276 -35.95 -5.87 -2.96
CA LEU A 276 -36.88 -6.74 -3.68
C LEU A 276 -37.41 -7.83 -2.74
N PRO A 277 -38.72 -8.11 -2.73
CA PRO A 277 -39.32 -9.15 -1.89
C PRO A 277 -38.69 -10.55 -2.07
N GLU A 278 -38.16 -10.81 -3.26
CA GLU A 278 -37.53 -12.07 -3.64
C GLU A 278 -36.08 -12.20 -3.18
N CYS A 279 -35.46 -11.11 -2.69
CA CYS A 279 -34.06 -11.09 -2.26
C CYS A 279 -33.89 -11.83 -0.94
N LYS A 280 -33.26 -13.01 -1.00
CA LYS A 280 -32.88 -13.82 0.17
C LYS A 280 -31.36 -13.88 0.35
N GLU A 281 -30.61 -13.45 -0.66
CA GLU A 281 -29.17 -13.50 -0.74
C GLU A 281 -28.53 -12.32 0.01
N TRP A 282 -27.92 -12.61 1.16
CA TRP A 282 -27.19 -11.61 1.96
C TRP A 282 -26.01 -10.99 1.19
N GLN A 283 -25.51 -11.68 0.17
CA GLN A 283 -24.43 -11.23 -0.71
C GLN A 283 -24.76 -9.90 -1.38
N VAL A 284 -26.03 -9.70 -1.79
CA VAL A 284 -26.50 -8.45 -2.42
C VAL A 284 -26.21 -7.25 -1.52
N PHE A 285 -26.62 -7.36 -0.25
CA PHE A 285 -26.46 -6.30 0.74
C PHE A 285 -24.97 -6.05 1.05
N MET A 286 -24.19 -7.12 1.26
CA MET A 286 -22.77 -6.99 1.60
C MET A 286 -21.92 -6.45 0.45
N CYS A 287 -22.22 -6.81 -0.80
CA CYS A 287 -21.63 -6.19 -1.98
C CYS A 287 -21.97 -4.69 -2.03
N GLY A 288 -23.23 -4.32 -1.75
CA GLY A 288 -23.67 -2.93 -1.68
C GLY A 288 -22.89 -2.10 -0.66
N CYS A 289 -22.74 -2.62 0.56
CA CYS A 289 -21.92 -2.00 1.61
C CYS A 289 -20.45 -1.86 1.19
N SER A 290 -19.87 -2.89 0.58
CA SER A 290 -18.46 -2.88 0.13
C SER A 290 -18.22 -1.81 -0.93
N TYR A 291 -19.11 -1.70 -1.92
CA TYR A 291 -19.03 -0.65 -2.94
C TYR A 291 -19.19 0.76 -2.35
N LEU A 292 -20.05 0.93 -1.34
CA LEU A 292 -20.21 2.22 -0.67
C LEU A 292 -18.95 2.61 0.11
N VAL A 293 -18.33 1.67 0.83
CA VAL A 293 -17.05 1.90 1.54
C VAL A 293 -15.95 2.28 0.55
N LEU A 294 -15.83 1.55 -0.56
CA LEU A 294 -14.88 1.85 -1.63
C LEU A 294 -15.11 3.25 -2.19
N PHE A 295 -16.34 3.60 -2.54
CA PHE A 295 -16.69 4.93 -3.03
C PHE A 295 -16.28 6.02 -2.03
N MET A 296 -16.73 5.92 -0.78
CA MET A 296 -16.49 6.95 0.24
C MET A 296 -15.00 7.19 0.43
N GLY A 297 -14.20 6.14 0.60
CA GLY A 297 -12.77 6.33 0.85
C GLY A 297 -11.97 6.70 -0.39
N ASN A 298 -12.29 6.15 -1.57
CA ASN A 298 -11.61 6.52 -2.82
C ASN A 298 -11.92 7.97 -3.20
N PHE A 299 -13.20 8.35 -3.15
CA PHE A 299 -13.64 9.72 -3.44
C PHE A 299 -13.03 10.71 -2.45
N SER A 300 -13.10 10.44 -1.14
CA SER A 300 -12.54 11.33 -0.12
C SER A 300 -11.02 11.46 -0.22
N THR A 301 -10.32 10.38 -0.54
CA THR A 301 -8.85 10.40 -0.71
C THR A 301 -8.45 11.22 -1.94
N THR A 302 -9.12 11.01 -3.09
CA THR A 302 -8.86 11.80 -4.30
C THR A 302 -9.23 13.27 -4.08
N LEU A 303 -10.39 13.55 -3.47
CA LEU A 303 -10.84 14.90 -3.17
C LEU A 303 -9.89 15.61 -2.20
N GLY A 304 -9.39 14.93 -1.18
CA GLY A 304 -8.40 15.48 -0.24
C GLY A 304 -7.12 15.93 -0.93
N VAL A 305 -6.66 15.18 -1.94
CA VAL A 305 -5.48 15.57 -2.75
C VAL A 305 -5.79 16.80 -3.62
N VAL A 306 -6.97 16.85 -4.24
CA VAL A 306 -7.42 18.00 -5.04
C VAL A 306 -7.57 19.26 -4.17
N TYR A 307 -8.21 19.11 -3.01
CA TYR A 307 -8.43 20.20 -2.06
C TYR A 307 -7.13 20.76 -1.50
N HIS A 308 -6.22 19.89 -1.04
CA HIS A 308 -4.90 20.31 -0.56
C HIS A 308 -4.14 21.11 -1.62
N LYS A 309 -4.27 20.72 -2.89
CA LYS A 309 -3.65 21.45 -3.98
C LYS A 309 -4.30 22.80 -4.24
N TYR A 310 -5.64 22.88 -4.17
CA TYR A 310 -6.39 24.12 -4.32
C TYR A 310 -5.98 25.16 -3.26
N ILE A 311 -5.95 24.76 -1.98
CA ILE A 311 -5.49 25.64 -0.88
C ILE A 311 -4.07 26.11 -1.12
N HIS A 312 -3.12 25.20 -1.37
CA HIS A 312 -1.72 25.58 -1.51
C HIS A 312 -1.50 26.53 -2.71
N ASN A 313 -2.29 26.42 -3.77
CA ASN A 313 -2.23 27.37 -4.88
C ASN A 313 -2.82 28.74 -4.50
N GLN A 314 -3.88 28.79 -3.69
CA GLN A 314 -4.43 30.06 -3.17
C GLN A 314 -3.45 30.76 -2.23
N ASP A 315 -2.82 30.04 -1.32
CA ASP A 315 -1.85 30.63 -0.37
C ASP A 315 -0.64 31.21 -1.10
N LYS A 316 -0.15 30.50 -2.13
CA LYS A 316 0.93 31.01 -2.99
C LYS A 316 0.52 32.27 -3.77
N SER A 317 -0.76 32.37 -4.15
CA SER A 317 -1.29 33.56 -4.83
C SER A 317 -1.54 34.74 -3.89
N LYS A 318 -1.67 34.51 -2.58
CA LYS A 318 -1.82 35.57 -1.56
C LYS A 318 -0.47 36.06 -1.02
N SER A 319 0.59 35.27 -1.18
CA SER A 319 1.96 35.61 -0.78
C SER A 319 2.79 36.26 -1.89
N LEU A 320 2.21 36.46 -3.07
CA LEU A 320 2.80 37.11 -4.26
C LEU A 320 2.18 38.49 -4.43
#